data_AF-A0A0R0BK92-F1
#
_entry.id   AF-A0A0R0BK92-F1
#
_cell.length_a   1.000
_cell.length_b   1.000
_cell.length_c   1.000
_cell.angle_alpha   90.00
_cell.angle_beta   90.00
_cell.angle_gamma   90.00
#
_symmetry.space_group_name_H-M   'P 1'
#
loop_
_entity.id
_entity.type
_entity.pdbx_description
1 polymer ?
#
loop_
_entity_poly.entity_id
_entity_poly.type
_entity_poly.pdbx_seq_one_letter_code
_entity_poly.pdbx_strand_id
1 'polypeptide(L)'
;MESSAVGFFATANGDGATAVGAEATADGLESLAVGFGAQASDDYATAVGSQALALGFNSTAAGSWSEASGENAVAVGADSVAAGANTTAVGQGSIADGDYSTAVGGVAGGFSAEATGLGAVALGAGAGATADLATAVGTLSWAEGESSSALGYNAYAAGQNSVALGAASVADRDNSVSVGSAGNERQITNVAAGTEGTDAVNLDQLNAVADVAGKTNKYFQASGSANSDAGAYVEGEDALAAGEAANAIGNGAAALGAGANALADAATAVGFNAL
;
A
#
# COMPACT_ATOMS: atom_id res chain seq x y z
N MET A 1 50.02 3.63 16.08
CA MET A 1 49.12 4.79 16.15
C MET A 1 49.62 5.80 15.12
N GLU A 2 49.20 5.59 13.88
CA GLU A 2 49.38 6.55 12.80
C GLU A 2 48.10 7.39 12.72
N SER A 3 47.93 8.37 13.61
CA SER A 3 46.75 9.24 13.62
C SER A 3 47.11 10.70 13.25
N SER A 4 46.14 11.44 12.70
CA SER A 4 46.30 12.83 12.31
C SER A 4 45.22 13.70 12.94
N ALA A 5 45.61 14.72 13.70
CA ALA A 5 44.70 15.70 14.27
C ALA A 5 45.11 17.12 13.87
N VAL A 6 44.21 17.87 13.22
CA VAL A 6 44.46 19.23 12.70
C VAL A 6 43.33 20.16 13.14
N GLY A 7 43.57 20.98 14.16
CA GLY A 7 42.61 21.96 14.67
C GLY A 7 42.78 22.24 16.15
N PHE A 8 42.16 23.32 16.64
CA PHE A 8 42.14 23.61 18.08
C PHE A 8 41.27 22.57 18.79
N PHE A 9 41.82 21.84 19.77
CA PHE A 9 41.16 20.70 20.44
C PHE A 9 40.71 19.55 19.51
N ALA A 10 41.29 19.43 18.31
CA ALA A 10 41.08 18.24 17.50
C ALA A 10 41.73 17.02 18.17
N THR A 11 41.04 15.88 18.16
CA THR A 11 41.50 14.62 18.78
C THR A 11 41.35 13.46 17.80
N ALA A 12 42.42 12.68 17.60
CA ALA A 12 42.41 11.46 16.80
C ALA A 12 43.02 10.31 17.63
N ASN A 13 42.15 9.55 18.31
CA ASN A 13 42.53 8.51 19.28
C ASN A 13 42.70 7.12 18.64
N GLY A 14 41.94 6.81 17.61
CA GLY A 14 42.03 5.52 16.91
C GLY A 14 43.31 5.37 16.08
N ASP A 15 43.75 4.14 15.85
CA ASP A 15 44.85 3.86 14.91
C ASP A 15 44.38 4.17 13.48
N GLY A 16 45.19 4.85 12.67
CA GLY A 16 44.74 5.31 11.34
C GLY A 16 43.73 6.46 11.34
N ALA A 17 43.28 6.95 12.51
CA ALA A 17 42.22 7.94 12.60
C ALA A 17 42.66 9.34 12.12
N THR A 18 41.74 10.08 11.50
CA THR A 18 41.97 11.45 11.02
C THR A 18 40.89 12.40 11.53
N ALA A 19 41.29 13.42 12.28
CA ALA A 19 40.43 14.51 12.77
C ALA A 19 40.88 15.86 12.21
N VAL A 20 40.01 16.58 11.51
CA VAL A 20 40.30 17.89 10.90
C VAL A 20 39.18 18.89 11.21
N GLY A 21 39.48 19.93 11.97
CA GLY A 21 38.52 20.93 12.44
C GLY A 21 38.68 21.21 13.92
N ALA A 22 38.23 22.39 14.39
CA ALA A 22 38.24 22.66 15.82
C ALA A 22 37.25 21.71 16.52
N GLU A 23 37.68 21.10 17.63
CA GLU A 23 36.89 20.14 18.42
C GLU A 23 36.48 18.86 17.66
N ALA A 24 37.03 18.61 16.47
CA ALA A 24 36.80 17.37 15.73
C ALA A 24 37.39 16.17 16.49
N THR A 25 36.64 15.09 16.62
CA THR A 25 37.02 13.89 17.39
C THR A 25 36.87 12.63 16.54
N ALA A 26 37.96 11.90 16.32
CA ALA A 26 37.98 10.61 15.62
C ALA A 26 38.52 9.53 16.58
N ASP A 27 37.62 8.75 17.18
CA ASP A 27 37.94 7.80 18.27
C ASP A 27 38.14 6.35 17.79
N GLY A 28 37.43 5.94 16.73
CA GLY A 28 37.50 4.58 16.20
C GLY A 28 38.72 4.29 15.31
N LEU A 29 39.05 3.02 15.13
CA LEU A 29 40.05 2.53 14.16
C LEU A 29 39.71 3.03 12.76
N GLU A 30 40.68 3.60 12.05
CA GLU A 30 40.55 4.13 10.69
C GLU A 30 39.37 5.11 10.51
N SER A 31 38.94 5.77 11.59
CA SER A 31 37.83 6.72 11.58
C SER A 31 38.22 8.08 10.99
N LEU A 32 37.25 8.81 10.45
CA LEU A 32 37.44 10.13 9.84
C LEU A 32 36.44 11.14 10.41
N ALA A 33 36.92 12.22 11.02
CA ALA A 33 36.10 13.34 11.48
C ALA A 33 36.57 14.65 10.85
N VAL A 34 35.73 15.30 10.04
CA VAL A 34 36.05 16.56 9.34
C VAL A 34 34.95 17.60 9.56
N GLY A 35 35.25 18.66 10.30
CA GLY A 35 34.32 19.75 10.61
C GLY A 35 34.44 20.25 12.06
N PHE A 36 33.83 21.40 12.35
CA PHE A 36 33.76 21.88 13.74
C PHE A 36 32.91 20.93 14.58
N GLY A 37 33.48 20.33 15.63
CA GLY A 37 32.80 19.38 16.51
C GLY A 37 32.33 18.09 15.82
N ALA A 38 32.83 17.76 14.61
CA ALA A 38 32.54 16.49 13.96
C ALA A 38 33.04 15.33 14.82
N GLN A 39 32.25 14.27 14.99
CA GLN A 39 32.59 13.12 15.83
C GLN A 39 32.40 11.81 15.08
N ALA A 40 33.48 11.03 14.95
CA ALA A 40 33.46 9.66 14.45
C ALA A 40 33.92 8.72 15.58
N SER A 41 32.97 8.06 16.25
CA SER A 41 33.21 7.39 17.53
C SER A 41 33.63 5.92 17.42
N ASP A 42 33.14 5.21 16.41
CA ASP A 42 33.34 3.76 16.24
C ASP A 42 34.28 3.45 15.05
N ASP A 43 34.71 2.21 14.93
CA ASP A 43 35.64 1.77 13.90
C ASP A 43 35.06 2.00 12.50
N TYR A 44 35.90 2.49 11.60
CA TYR A 44 35.56 2.84 10.22
C TYR A 44 34.48 3.93 10.06
N ALA A 45 34.09 4.61 11.16
CA ALA A 45 33.10 5.67 11.11
C ALA A 45 33.63 6.91 10.37
N THR A 46 32.77 7.55 9.57
CA THR A 46 33.09 8.77 8.82
C THR A 46 32.09 9.88 9.14
N ALA A 47 32.52 10.94 9.80
CA ALA A 47 31.75 12.14 10.10
C ALA A 47 32.31 13.35 9.32
N VAL A 48 31.51 13.94 8.42
CA VAL A 48 31.91 15.10 7.61
C VAL A 48 30.83 16.18 7.66
N GLY A 49 31.12 17.27 8.36
CA GLY A 49 30.18 18.38 8.56
C GLY A 49 30.33 18.99 9.96
N SER A 50 29.81 20.20 10.15
CA SER A 50 29.79 20.80 11.49
C SER A 50 28.84 20.00 12.38
N GLN A 51 29.33 19.49 13.51
CA GLN A 51 28.56 18.66 14.44
C GLN A 51 27.97 17.39 13.79
N ALA A 52 28.59 16.87 12.74
CA ALA A 52 28.25 15.56 12.19
C ALA A 52 28.63 14.46 13.19
N LEU A 53 27.76 13.48 13.41
CA LEU A 53 27.93 12.40 14.39
C LEU A 53 27.85 11.04 13.68
N ALA A 54 28.98 10.38 13.48
CA ALA A 54 29.04 8.99 13.03
C ALA A 54 29.38 8.10 14.24
N LEU A 55 28.35 7.51 14.85
CA LEU A 55 28.44 6.86 16.16
C LEU A 55 28.43 5.33 16.08
N GLY A 56 27.94 4.75 14.98
CA GLY A 56 27.92 3.29 14.78
C GLY A 56 29.15 2.77 14.02
N PHE A 57 29.49 1.50 14.22
CA PHE A 57 30.51 0.81 13.44
C PHE A 57 30.25 0.94 11.93
N ASN A 58 31.28 1.31 11.17
CA ASN A 58 31.21 1.50 9.71
C ASN A 58 30.08 2.47 9.26
N SER A 59 29.72 3.43 10.12
CA SER A 59 28.69 4.43 9.81
C SER A 59 29.26 5.63 9.05
N THR A 60 28.42 6.33 8.29
CA THR A 60 28.78 7.57 7.59
C THR A 60 27.76 8.65 7.88
N ALA A 61 28.17 9.75 8.49
CA ALA A 61 27.37 10.95 8.70
C ALA A 61 27.99 12.12 7.91
N ALA A 62 27.32 12.59 6.85
CA ALA A 62 27.79 13.66 5.98
C ALA A 62 26.76 14.79 5.86
N GLY A 63 26.96 15.85 6.63
CA GLY A 63 26.06 17.00 6.71
C GLY A 63 26.23 17.73 8.04
N SER A 64 25.81 19.01 8.11
CA SER A 64 25.77 19.69 9.40
C SER A 64 24.68 19.05 10.27
N TRP A 65 25.02 18.64 11.49
CA TRP A 65 24.10 17.93 12.40
C TRP A 65 23.53 16.61 11.85
N SER A 66 24.17 16.00 10.84
CA SER A 66 23.81 14.64 10.43
C SER A 66 24.21 13.64 11.51
N GLU A 67 23.38 12.64 11.79
CA GLU A 67 23.64 11.58 12.77
C GLU A 67 23.48 10.20 12.12
N ALA A 68 24.52 9.38 12.14
CA ALA A 68 24.48 7.97 11.77
C ALA A 68 24.88 7.15 13.01
N SER A 69 23.89 6.67 13.76
CA SER A 69 24.10 5.96 15.04
C SER A 69 23.94 4.44 14.93
N GLY A 70 23.33 3.95 13.85
CA GLY A 70 23.26 2.51 13.56
C GLY A 70 24.56 1.93 12.97
N GLU A 71 24.77 0.63 13.14
CA GLU A 71 25.83 -0.12 12.44
C GLU A 71 25.62 -0.04 10.93
N ASN A 72 26.65 0.25 10.13
CA ASN A 72 26.56 0.41 8.67
C ASN A 72 25.55 1.49 8.23
N ALA A 73 25.14 2.39 9.12
CA ALA A 73 24.17 3.44 8.82
C ALA A 73 24.80 4.55 7.98
N VAL A 74 24.03 5.10 7.05
CA VAL A 74 24.45 6.22 6.19
C VAL A 74 23.46 7.37 6.34
N ALA A 75 23.90 8.50 6.90
CA ALA A 75 23.13 9.73 7.01
C ALA A 75 23.80 10.83 6.18
N VAL A 76 23.13 11.30 5.12
CA VAL A 76 23.66 12.34 4.22
C VAL A 76 22.65 13.47 4.05
N GLY A 77 22.98 14.64 4.57
CA GLY A 77 22.10 15.80 4.59
C GLY A 77 22.20 16.56 5.90
N ALA A 78 21.85 17.84 5.91
CA ALA A 78 21.75 18.56 7.18
C ALA A 78 20.62 17.96 8.03
N ASP A 79 20.85 17.73 9.31
CA ASP A 79 19.87 17.16 10.25
C ASP A 79 19.35 15.75 9.86
N SER A 80 19.99 15.03 8.92
CA SER A 80 19.59 13.67 8.58
C SER A 80 19.95 12.70 9.70
N VAL A 81 19.07 11.76 10.02
CA VAL A 81 19.25 10.75 11.08
C VAL A 81 19.12 9.35 10.50
N ALA A 82 20.13 8.51 10.71
CA ALA A 82 20.13 7.09 10.38
C ALA A 82 20.46 6.29 11.66
N ALA A 83 19.43 5.90 12.40
CA ALA A 83 19.55 5.29 13.74
C ALA A 83 19.47 3.76 13.74
N GLY A 84 18.74 3.17 12.77
CA GLY A 84 18.66 1.71 12.63
C GLY A 84 19.94 1.12 12.04
N ALA A 85 20.19 -0.17 12.28
CA ALA A 85 21.29 -0.89 11.64
C ALA A 85 21.04 -1.05 10.13
N ASN A 86 22.09 -0.91 9.32
CA ASN A 86 22.05 -1.05 7.86
C ASN A 86 21.06 -0.08 7.19
N THR A 87 20.94 1.13 7.73
CA THR A 87 20.01 2.16 7.25
C THR A 87 20.65 3.13 6.27
N THR A 88 19.81 3.81 5.50
CA THR A 88 20.21 4.92 4.63
C THR A 88 19.22 6.07 4.73
N ALA A 89 19.66 7.21 5.27
CA ALA A 89 18.93 8.46 5.32
C ALA A 89 19.63 9.49 4.43
N VAL A 90 18.99 9.93 3.34
CA VAL A 90 19.55 10.92 2.41
C VAL A 90 18.57 12.06 2.14
N GLY A 91 18.93 13.26 2.57
CA GLY A 91 18.15 14.48 2.44
C GLY A 91 18.15 15.31 3.71
N GLN A 92 17.81 16.59 3.61
CA GLN A 92 17.72 17.43 4.81
C GLN A 92 16.59 16.90 5.71
N GLY A 93 16.94 16.60 6.97
CA GLY A 93 16.00 16.10 7.97
C GLY A 93 15.46 14.70 7.71
N SER A 94 15.98 13.92 6.73
CA SER A 94 15.51 12.55 6.49
C SER A 94 15.79 11.65 7.70
N ILE A 95 14.87 10.74 8.02
CA ILE A 95 14.94 9.88 9.20
C ILE A 95 14.81 8.42 8.78
N ALA A 96 15.81 7.59 9.07
CA ALA A 96 15.80 6.14 8.88
C ALA A 96 16.11 5.44 10.22
N ASP A 97 15.06 5.09 10.97
CA ASP A 97 15.19 4.54 12.33
C ASP A 97 14.98 3.03 12.37
N GLY A 98 14.18 2.47 11.46
CA GLY A 98 13.97 1.03 11.42
C GLY A 98 15.21 0.32 10.88
N ASP A 99 15.58 -0.84 11.43
CA ASP A 99 16.69 -1.61 10.86
C ASP A 99 16.41 -1.93 9.38
N TYR A 100 17.43 -1.90 8.54
CA TYR A 100 17.35 -2.09 7.09
C TYR A 100 16.49 -1.07 6.34
N SER A 101 16.08 0.02 6.98
CA SER A 101 15.22 1.03 6.37
C SER A 101 15.98 2.00 5.46
N THR A 102 15.25 2.61 4.53
CA THR A 102 15.78 3.62 3.60
C THR A 102 14.84 4.81 3.53
N ALA A 103 15.33 5.98 3.92
CA ALA A 103 14.63 7.27 3.77
C ALA A 103 15.41 8.18 2.83
N VAL A 104 14.84 8.48 1.65
CA VAL A 104 15.46 9.39 0.68
C VAL A 104 14.47 10.50 0.32
N GLY A 105 14.82 11.72 0.69
CA GLY A 105 13.98 12.90 0.48
C GLY A 105 14.22 13.95 1.56
N GLY A 106 13.86 15.20 1.26
CA GLY A 106 13.91 16.27 2.25
C GLY A 106 12.59 16.48 2.97
N VAL A 107 12.41 17.69 3.47
CA VAL A 107 11.16 18.12 4.10
C VAL A 107 10.16 18.62 3.05
N ALA A 108 8.91 18.18 3.14
CA ALA A 108 7.77 18.75 2.42
C ALA A 108 6.56 18.85 3.36
N GLY A 109 5.87 19.99 3.35
CA GLY A 109 4.66 20.17 4.17
C GLY A 109 4.89 20.09 5.69
N GLY A 110 6.13 20.22 6.16
CA GLY A 110 6.49 20.04 7.57
C GLY A 110 6.84 18.59 7.96
N PHE A 111 6.78 17.66 7.01
CA PHE A 111 7.14 16.26 7.20
C PHE A 111 8.48 15.97 6.52
N SER A 112 9.35 15.22 7.20
CA SER A 112 10.57 14.66 6.62
C SER A 112 10.26 13.40 5.82
N ALA A 113 11.20 12.96 4.97
CA ALA A 113 11.21 11.56 4.55
C ALA A 113 11.51 10.69 5.77
N GLU A 114 10.61 9.79 6.14
CA GLU A 114 10.66 9.01 7.38
C GLU A 114 10.43 7.53 7.09
N ALA A 115 11.42 6.70 7.39
CA ALA A 115 11.35 5.25 7.35
C ALA A 115 11.64 4.69 8.75
N THR A 116 10.58 4.50 9.56
CA THR A 116 10.70 4.09 10.97
C THR A 116 10.37 2.62 11.22
N GLY A 117 9.70 1.95 10.29
CA GLY A 117 9.46 0.51 10.37
C GLY A 117 10.66 -0.35 9.96
N LEU A 118 10.71 -1.59 10.44
CA LEU A 118 11.72 -2.58 10.03
C LEU A 118 11.66 -2.80 8.51
N GLY A 119 12.77 -2.61 7.80
CA GLY A 119 12.85 -2.74 6.34
C GLY A 119 11.98 -1.75 5.57
N ALA A 120 11.53 -0.67 6.20
CA ALA A 120 10.67 0.33 5.58
C ALA A 120 11.42 1.16 4.52
N VAL A 121 10.70 1.62 3.50
CA VAL A 121 11.26 2.42 2.40
C VAL A 121 10.42 3.66 2.20
N ALA A 122 11.00 4.84 2.43
CA ALA A 122 10.38 6.15 2.19
C ALA A 122 11.17 6.93 1.14
N LEU A 123 10.62 7.09 -0.06
CA LEU A 123 11.25 7.76 -1.20
C LEU A 123 10.41 8.95 -1.66
N GLY A 124 10.84 10.15 -1.29
CA GLY A 124 10.17 11.41 -1.61
C GLY A 124 10.19 12.37 -0.43
N ALA A 125 10.19 13.67 -0.70
CA ALA A 125 10.12 14.66 0.38
C ALA A 125 8.80 14.50 1.16
N GLY A 126 8.88 14.39 2.49
CA GLY A 126 7.72 14.14 3.35
C GLY A 126 7.04 12.78 3.18
N ALA A 127 7.70 11.81 2.52
CA ALA A 127 7.18 10.44 2.43
C ALA A 127 7.34 9.72 3.79
N GLY A 128 6.32 9.02 4.25
CA GLY A 128 6.35 8.28 5.52
C GLY A 128 6.07 6.78 5.32
N ALA A 129 7.02 5.92 5.69
CA ALA A 129 6.85 4.48 5.79
C ALA A 129 7.09 4.07 7.26
N THR A 130 6.01 4.05 8.05
CA THR A 130 6.10 3.99 9.52
C THR A 130 5.80 2.62 10.11
N ALA A 131 5.26 1.70 9.31
CA ALA A 131 5.06 0.31 9.70
C ALA A 131 6.15 -0.60 9.11
N ASP A 132 6.30 -1.79 9.72
CA ASP A 132 7.26 -2.79 9.26
C ASP A 132 6.94 -3.21 7.82
N LEU A 133 8.00 -3.33 7.02
CA LEU A 133 7.96 -3.70 5.59
C LEU A 133 7.11 -2.75 4.72
N ALA A 134 6.79 -1.56 5.22
CA ALA A 134 6.02 -0.58 4.47
C ALA A 134 6.86 0.14 3.41
N THR A 135 6.24 0.52 2.30
CA THR A 135 6.88 1.25 1.21
C THR A 135 6.07 2.48 0.83
N ALA A 136 6.65 3.67 0.97
CA ALA A 136 6.08 4.94 0.55
C ALA A 136 6.95 5.57 -0.53
N VAL A 137 6.42 5.71 -1.75
CA VAL A 137 7.12 6.32 -2.89
C VAL A 137 6.29 7.46 -3.46
N GLY A 138 6.77 8.69 -3.27
CA GLY A 138 6.12 9.92 -3.71
C GLY A 138 6.21 11.00 -2.64
N THR A 139 6.24 12.26 -3.06
CA THR A 139 6.14 13.38 -2.12
C THR A 139 4.84 13.28 -1.32
N LEU A 140 4.94 13.33 0.01
CA LEU A 140 3.81 13.18 0.93
C LEU A 140 3.05 11.83 0.82
N SER A 141 3.64 10.78 0.26
CA SER A 141 3.03 9.44 0.31
C SER A 141 3.22 8.82 1.71
N TRP A 142 2.21 8.11 2.22
CA TRP A 142 2.23 7.53 3.56
C TRP A 142 1.76 6.07 3.55
N ALA A 143 2.61 5.17 4.05
CA ALA A 143 2.35 3.74 4.21
C ALA A 143 2.41 3.38 5.71
N GLU A 144 1.25 3.23 6.33
CA GLU A 144 1.08 3.02 7.78
C GLU A 144 0.60 1.61 8.13
N GLY A 145 0.15 0.82 7.14
CA GLY A 145 -0.14 -0.59 7.34
C GLY A 145 1.13 -1.44 7.27
N GLU A 146 1.22 -2.50 8.08
CA GLU A 146 2.28 -3.50 7.95
C GLU A 146 2.28 -4.08 6.53
N SER A 147 3.46 -4.18 5.91
CA SER A 147 3.63 -4.63 4.52
C SER A 147 2.81 -3.82 3.48
N SER A 148 2.41 -2.58 3.80
CA SER A 148 1.63 -1.74 2.89
C SER A 148 2.52 -0.99 1.88
N SER A 149 1.92 -0.54 0.78
CA SER A 149 2.60 0.24 -0.25
C SER A 149 1.79 1.45 -0.69
N ALA A 150 2.32 2.66 -0.50
CA ALA A 150 1.75 3.91 -1.01
C ALA A 150 2.61 4.45 -2.16
N LEU A 151 2.07 4.42 -3.38
CA LEU A 151 2.81 4.70 -4.61
C LEU A 151 2.20 5.89 -5.36
N GLY A 152 2.69 7.10 -5.11
CA GLY A 152 2.28 8.34 -5.77
C GLY A 152 2.22 9.52 -4.81
N TYR A 153 2.20 10.75 -5.36
CA TYR A 153 2.04 11.96 -4.56
C TYR A 153 0.81 11.86 -3.67
N ASN A 154 0.98 12.04 -2.36
CA ASN A 154 -0.12 12.01 -1.39
C ASN A 154 -0.94 10.70 -1.39
N ALA A 155 -0.38 9.58 -1.87
CA ALA A 155 -1.01 8.26 -1.72
C ALA A 155 -0.98 7.84 -0.24
N TYR A 156 -2.03 7.19 0.24
CA TYR A 156 -2.17 6.79 1.65
C TYR A 156 -2.62 5.32 1.77
N ALA A 157 -1.75 4.47 2.29
CA ALA A 157 -2.00 3.04 2.51
C ALA A 157 -2.03 2.73 4.01
N ALA A 158 -3.23 2.63 4.57
CA ALA A 158 -3.46 2.37 6.00
C ALA A 158 -3.82 0.91 6.31
N GLY A 159 -4.33 0.16 5.32
CA GLY A 159 -4.62 -1.26 5.50
C GLY A 159 -3.34 -2.10 5.52
N GLN A 160 -3.33 -3.17 6.31
CA GLN A 160 -2.24 -4.16 6.27
C GLN A 160 -2.21 -4.87 4.93
N ASN A 161 -1.01 -5.14 4.39
CA ASN A 161 -0.82 -5.78 3.09
C ASN A 161 -1.66 -5.10 1.99
N SER A 162 -1.76 -3.77 2.03
CA SER A 162 -2.56 -2.98 1.09
C SER A 162 -1.69 -2.15 0.16
N VAL A 163 -2.23 -1.77 -1.00
CA VAL A 163 -1.54 -0.94 -1.99
C VAL A 163 -2.42 0.25 -2.38
N ALA A 164 -1.97 1.47 -2.07
CA ALA A 164 -2.54 2.69 -2.63
C ALA A 164 -1.75 3.09 -3.88
N LEU A 165 -2.32 2.84 -5.07
CA LEU A 165 -1.66 3.03 -6.35
C LEU A 165 -2.15 4.31 -7.04
N GLY A 166 -1.24 5.27 -7.20
CA GLY A 166 -1.48 6.56 -7.86
C GLY A 166 -1.65 7.73 -6.88
N ALA A 167 -1.53 8.95 -7.41
CA ALA A 167 -1.60 10.15 -6.59
C ALA A 167 -2.95 10.28 -5.86
N ALA A 168 -2.93 10.62 -4.58
CA ALA A 168 -4.11 10.75 -3.73
C ALA A 168 -5.00 9.48 -3.62
N SER A 169 -4.49 8.30 -4.00
CA SER A 169 -5.20 7.04 -3.76
C SER A 169 -5.21 6.71 -2.27
N VAL A 170 -6.29 6.06 -1.80
CA VAL A 170 -6.47 5.67 -0.40
C VAL A 170 -6.78 4.17 -0.34
N ALA A 171 -5.94 3.40 0.34
CA ALA A 171 -6.15 1.99 0.63
C ALA A 171 -6.32 1.79 2.15
N ASP A 172 -7.57 1.73 2.60
CA ASP A 172 -7.97 1.66 4.01
C ASP A 172 -8.49 0.27 4.43
N ARG A 173 -8.38 -0.71 3.54
CA ARG A 173 -8.78 -2.11 3.76
C ARG A 173 -7.57 -3.02 3.67
N ASP A 174 -7.47 -3.95 4.60
CA ASP A 174 -6.45 -4.99 4.57
C ASP A 174 -6.55 -5.83 3.29
N ASN A 175 -5.41 -6.31 2.79
CA ASN A 175 -5.33 -7.20 1.62
C ASN A 175 -6.03 -6.65 0.37
N SER A 176 -5.85 -5.36 0.09
CA SER A 176 -6.51 -4.69 -1.03
C SER A 176 -5.58 -3.80 -1.85
N VAL A 177 -5.91 -3.62 -3.13
CA VAL A 177 -5.29 -2.62 -4.00
C VAL A 177 -6.34 -1.56 -4.31
N SER A 178 -6.07 -0.32 -3.91
CA SER A 178 -6.88 0.84 -4.27
C SER A 178 -6.19 1.65 -5.37
N VAL A 179 -6.91 1.88 -6.47
CA VAL A 179 -6.43 2.71 -7.60
C VAL A 179 -7.00 4.13 -7.57
N GLY A 180 -7.62 4.54 -6.45
CA GLY A 180 -8.29 5.84 -6.33
C GLY A 180 -8.69 6.14 -4.89
N SER A 181 -9.66 7.03 -4.74
CA SER A 181 -10.30 7.34 -3.46
C SER A 181 -11.80 7.43 -3.68
N ALA A 182 -12.59 7.47 -2.58
CA ALA A 182 -14.03 7.71 -2.68
C ALA A 182 -14.31 9.00 -3.48
N GLY A 183 -15.12 8.89 -4.53
CA GLY A 183 -15.47 9.99 -5.44
C GLY A 183 -14.39 10.38 -6.47
N ASN A 184 -13.22 9.73 -6.44
CA ASN A 184 -12.14 9.89 -7.41
C ASN A 184 -11.68 8.51 -7.92
N GLU A 185 -12.64 7.65 -8.27
CA GLU A 185 -12.38 6.32 -8.81
C GLU A 185 -11.69 6.42 -10.17
N ARG A 186 -10.78 5.49 -10.44
CA ARG A 186 -10.08 5.39 -11.73
C ARG A 186 -10.52 4.17 -12.51
N GLN A 187 -10.48 4.29 -13.83
CA GLN A 187 -10.61 3.14 -14.71
C GLN A 187 -9.31 2.33 -14.72
N ILE A 188 -9.45 1.01 -14.67
CA ILE A 188 -8.37 0.07 -14.96
C ILE A 188 -8.52 -0.33 -16.43
N THR A 189 -7.55 0.03 -17.27
CA THR A 189 -7.62 -0.15 -18.73
C THR A 189 -6.58 -1.18 -19.21
N ASN A 190 -6.75 -1.69 -20.44
CA ASN A 190 -5.91 -2.75 -21.01
C ASN A 190 -5.95 -4.07 -20.22
N VAL A 191 -7.12 -4.38 -19.64
CA VAL A 191 -7.36 -5.64 -18.94
C VAL A 191 -7.73 -6.72 -19.97
N ALA A 192 -6.84 -7.69 -20.14
CA ALA A 192 -7.12 -8.89 -20.93
C ALA A 192 -8.27 -9.69 -20.32
N ALA A 193 -8.95 -10.52 -21.11
CA ALA A 193 -10.04 -11.35 -20.61
C ALA A 193 -9.52 -12.35 -19.56
N GLY A 194 -10.20 -12.43 -18.42
CA GLY A 194 -9.86 -13.36 -17.35
C GLY A 194 -10.08 -14.81 -17.75
N THR A 195 -9.22 -15.70 -17.28
CA THR A 195 -9.17 -17.14 -17.60
C THR A 195 -9.21 -18.03 -16.36
N GLU A 196 -8.80 -17.52 -15.20
CA GLU A 196 -8.87 -18.21 -13.91
C GLU A 196 -9.95 -17.61 -13.00
N GLY A 197 -10.32 -18.32 -11.94
CA GLY A 197 -11.41 -17.93 -11.04
C GLY A 197 -11.18 -16.63 -10.26
N THR A 198 -9.95 -16.13 -10.21
CA THR A 198 -9.55 -14.90 -9.51
C THR A 198 -9.08 -13.79 -10.46
N ASP A 199 -9.22 -13.97 -11.77
CA ASP A 199 -8.88 -12.92 -12.74
C ASP A 199 -9.93 -11.81 -12.76
N ALA A 200 -9.48 -10.60 -13.07
CA ALA A 200 -10.40 -9.50 -13.35
C ALA A 200 -11.19 -9.76 -14.64
N VAL A 201 -12.49 -9.44 -14.60
CA VAL A 201 -13.38 -9.49 -15.78
C VAL A 201 -13.30 -8.16 -16.51
N ASN A 202 -13.08 -8.19 -17.83
CA ASN A 202 -13.12 -6.98 -18.64
C ASN A 202 -14.54 -6.70 -19.22
N LEU A 203 -14.73 -5.52 -19.83
CA LEU A 203 -16.04 -5.10 -20.33
C LEU A 203 -16.60 -6.03 -21.42
N ASP A 204 -15.75 -6.60 -22.27
CA ASP A 204 -16.19 -7.51 -23.34
C ASP A 204 -16.78 -8.80 -22.79
N GLN A 205 -16.15 -9.37 -21.74
CA GLN A 205 -16.68 -10.54 -21.04
C GLN A 205 -18.04 -10.24 -20.39
N LEU A 206 -18.18 -9.07 -19.76
CA LEU A 206 -19.46 -8.65 -19.17
C LEU A 206 -20.54 -8.43 -20.23
N ASN A 207 -20.19 -7.82 -21.37
CA ASN A 207 -21.12 -7.61 -22.48
C ASN A 207 -21.59 -8.94 -23.09
N ALA A 208 -20.73 -9.95 -23.19
CA ALA A 208 -21.12 -11.28 -23.65
C ALA A 208 -22.19 -11.91 -22.74
N VAL A 209 -22.10 -11.70 -21.42
CA VAL A 209 -23.14 -12.14 -20.46
C VAL A 209 -24.42 -11.31 -20.64
N ALA A 210 -24.30 -9.99 -20.78
CA ALA A 210 -25.44 -9.10 -21.00
C ALA A 210 -26.21 -9.43 -22.29
N ASP A 211 -25.51 -9.80 -23.37
CA ASP A 211 -26.12 -10.22 -24.63
C ASP A 211 -26.94 -11.51 -24.49
N VAL A 212 -26.45 -12.48 -23.69
CA VAL A 212 -27.20 -13.70 -23.37
C VAL A 212 -28.45 -13.35 -22.56
N ALA A 213 -28.30 -12.52 -21.52
CA ALA A 213 -29.43 -12.07 -20.70
C ALA A 213 -30.50 -11.33 -21.54
N GLY A 214 -30.07 -10.45 -22.45
CA GLY A 214 -30.94 -9.74 -23.37
C GLY A 214 -31.71 -10.68 -24.32
N LYS A 215 -31.06 -11.74 -24.82
CA LYS A 215 -31.73 -12.78 -25.63
C LYS A 215 -32.76 -13.54 -24.81
N THR A 216 -32.42 -13.97 -23.60
CA THR A 216 -33.36 -14.68 -22.71
C THR A 216 -34.58 -13.81 -22.40
N ASN A 217 -34.38 -12.56 -21.98
CA ASN A 217 -35.46 -11.61 -21.71
C ASN A 217 -36.30 -11.28 -22.96
N LYS A 218 -35.75 -11.42 -24.17
CA LYS A 218 -36.55 -11.22 -25.40
C LYS A 218 -37.55 -12.36 -25.63
N TYR A 219 -37.18 -13.59 -25.30
CA TYR A 219 -37.98 -14.78 -25.61
C TYR A 219 -38.80 -15.30 -24.42
N PHE A 220 -38.38 -15.00 -23.19
CA PHE A 220 -39.08 -15.36 -21.97
C PHE A 220 -39.36 -14.10 -21.15
N GLN A 221 -40.61 -13.64 -21.19
CA GLN A 221 -41.08 -12.49 -20.44
C GLN A 221 -42.26 -12.87 -19.54
N ALA A 222 -42.22 -12.39 -18.30
CA ALA A 222 -43.36 -12.35 -17.41
C ALA A 222 -43.53 -10.89 -16.97
N SER A 223 -44.71 -10.31 -17.21
CA SER A 223 -45.05 -9.01 -16.64
C SER A 223 -45.47 -9.19 -15.19
N GLY A 224 -44.88 -8.42 -14.28
CA GLY A 224 -45.39 -8.30 -12.90
C GLY A 224 -46.70 -7.53 -12.83
N SER A 225 -47.23 -7.33 -11.62
CA SER A 225 -48.37 -6.45 -11.39
C SER A 225 -47.93 -5.16 -10.69
N ALA A 226 -48.72 -4.08 -10.79
CA ALA A 226 -48.43 -2.85 -10.05
C ALA A 226 -48.57 -3.01 -8.52
N ASN A 227 -49.21 -4.10 -8.08
CA ASN A 227 -49.61 -4.32 -6.69
C ASN A 227 -48.85 -5.47 -6.02
N SER A 228 -48.01 -6.19 -6.77
CA SER A 228 -47.31 -7.40 -6.33
C SER A 228 -46.12 -7.72 -7.23
N ASP A 229 -45.04 -8.17 -6.61
CA ASP A 229 -43.83 -8.70 -7.24
C ASP A 229 -43.62 -10.17 -6.83
N ALA A 230 -44.72 -10.92 -6.73
CA ALA A 230 -44.67 -12.32 -6.33
C ALA A 230 -43.99 -13.14 -7.43
N GLY A 231 -42.90 -13.82 -7.07
CA GLY A 231 -42.24 -14.77 -7.96
C GLY A 231 -43.15 -15.96 -8.31
N ALA A 232 -42.76 -16.70 -9.35
CA ALA A 232 -43.32 -18.02 -9.60
C ALA A 232 -42.85 -19.00 -8.50
N TYR A 233 -43.71 -19.92 -8.09
CA TYR A 233 -43.47 -20.90 -7.02
C TYR A 233 -43.69 -22.32 -7.54
N VAL A 234 -42.71 -23.19 -7.28
CA VAL A 234 -42.74 -24.62 -7.60
C VAL A 234 -42.51 -25.39 -6.30
N GLU A 235 -43.45 -26.26 -5.93
CA GLU A 235 -43.33 -27.19 -4.79
C GLU A 235 -43.27 -28.65 -5.26
N GLY A 236 -44.00 -29.00 -6.31
CA GLY A 236 -44.03 -30.36 -6.85
C GLY A 236 -42.73 -30.76 -7.55
N GLU A 237 -42.40 -32.06 -7.52
CA GLU A 237 -41.31 -32.63 -8.32
C GLU A 237 -41.62 -32.50 -9.81
N ASP A 238 -40.61 -32.24 -10.65
CA ASP A 238 -40.75 -32.10 -12.12
C ASP A 238 -41.82 -31.07 -12.59
N ALA A 239 -42.14 -30.07 -11.77
CA ALA A 239 -43.16 -29.07 -12.06
C ALA A 239 -42.59 -27.77 -12.66
N LEU A 240 -43.45 -27.00 -13.35
CA LEU A 240 -43.13 -25.71 -13.98
C LEU A 240 -44.11 -24.63 -13.52
N ALA A 241 -43.58 -23.51 -13.01
CA ALA A 241 -44.35 -22.29 -12.80
C ALA A 241 -43.74 -21.13 -13.62
N ALA A 242 -44.57 -20.45 -14.39
CA ALA A 242 -44.16 -19.37 -15.29
C ALA A 242 -45.18 -18.22 -15.29
N GLY A 243 -44.85 -17.14 -14.60
CA GLY A 243 -45.71 -15.96 -14.43
C GLY A 243 -45.62 -15.39 -13.02
N GLU A 244 -45.98 -14.12 -12.84
CA GLU A 244 -46.08 -13.49 -11.50
C GLU A 244 -47.12 -14.26 -10.67
N ALA A 245 -46.79 -14.64 -9.43
CA ALA A 245 -47.66 -15.43 -8.55
C ALA A 245 -48.15 -16.78 -9.12
N ALA A 246 -47.51 -17.36 -10.14
CA ALA A 246 -47.85 -18.70 -10.62
C ALA A 246 -47.39 -19.77 -9.61
N ASN A 247 -48.26 -20.71 -9.23
CA ASN A 247 -47.99 -21.78 -8.26
C ASN A 247 -48.17 -23.16 -8.91
N ALA A 248 -47.11 -23.97 -8.98
CA ALA A 248 -47.17 -25.37 -9.39
C ALA A 248 -46.86 -26.27 -8.18
N ILE A 249 -47.91 -26.78 -7.53
CA ILE A 249 -47.80 -27.51 -6.25
C ILE A 249 -47.79 -29.03 -6.44
N GLY A 250 -48.55 -29.56 -7.39
CA GLY A 250 -48.56 -31.00 -7.65
C GLY A 250 -47.30 -31.49 -8.38
N ASN A 251 -46.96 -32.77 -8.21
CA ASN A 251 -45.84 -33.38 -8.94
C ASN A 251 -46.16 -33.43 -10.44
N GLY A 252 -45.25 -32.96 -11.29
CA GLY A 252 -45.44 -32.84 -12.74
C GLY A 252 -46.43 -31.74 -13.15
N ALA A 253 -46.79 -30.83 -12.24
CA ALA A 253 -47.75 -29.76 -12.52
C ALA A 253 -47.17 -28.62 -13.38
N ALA A 254 -48.01 -27.98 -14.19
CA ALA A 254 -47.64 -26.83 -15.01
C ALA A 254 -48.57 -25.64 -14.75
N ALA A 255 -48.05 -24.54 -14.20
CA ALA A 255 -48.76 -23.29 -13.98
C ALA A 255 -48.18 -22.18 -14.89
N LEU A 256 -48.95 -21.75 -15.89
CA LEU A 256 -48.51 -20.80 -16.92
C LEU A 256 -49.44 -19.59 -16.96
N GLY A 257 -48.96 -18.42 -16.57
CA GLY A 257 -49.72 -17.17 -16.50
C GLY A 257 -49.75 -16.59 -15.09
N ALA A 258 -49.96 -15.28 -14.98
CA ALA A 258 -49.92 -14.62 -13.68
C ALA A 258 -51.06 -15.11 -12.76
N GLY A 259 -50.75 -15.54 -11.55
CA GLY A 259 -51.69 -16.13 -10.60
C GLY A 259 -52.20 -17.52 -10.95
N ALA A 260 -51.64 -18.23 -11.96
CA ALA A 260 -52.04 -19.60 -12.27
C ALA A 260 -51.70 -20.57 -11.12
N ASN A 261 -52.60 -21.48 -10.74
CA ASN A 261 -52.43 -22.40 -9.60
C ASN A 261 -52.67 -23.86 -10.03
N ALA A 262 -51.63 -24.65 -10.26
CA ALA A 262 -51.73 -26.07 -10.56
C ALA A 262 -51.47 -26.90 -9.29
N LEU A 263 -52.56 -27.26 -8.59
CA LEU A 263 -52.48 -27.77 -7.21
C LEU A 263 -52.36 -29.30 -7.06
N ALA A 264 -52.73 -30.07 -8.09
CA ALA A 264 -52.75 -31.53 -8.05
C ALA A 264 -51.65 -32.14 -8.94
N ASP A 265 -51.30 -33.40 -8.69
CA ASP A 265 -50.33 -34.13 -9.51
C ASP A 265 -50.75 -34.15 -10.98
N ALA A 266 -49.80 -33.85 -11.87
CA ALA A 266 -49.97 -33.68 -13.30
C ALA A 266 -51.01 -32.63 -13.73
N ALA A 267 -51.40 -31.71 -12.84
CA ALA A 267 -52.33 -30.63 -13.17
C ALA A 267 -51.71 -29.61 -14.12
N THR A 268 -52.53 -28.99 -14.97
CA THR A 268 -52.10 -27.92 -15.88
C THR A 268 -53.06 -26.74 -15.76
N ALA A 269 -52.55 -25.60 -15.26
CA ALA A 269 -53.26 -24.33 -15.16
C ALA A 269 -52.64 -23.33 -16.16
N VAL A 270 -53.45 -22.80 -17.08
CA VAL A 270 -52.98 -21.85 -18.12
C VAL A 270 -53.86 -20.62 -18.19
N GLY A 271 -53.28 -19.44 -18.00
CA GLY A 271 -53.93 -18.13 -18.05
C GLY A 271 -53.78 -17.32 -16.76
N PHE A 272 -54.36 -16.12 -16.76
CA PHE A 272 -54.39 -15.26 -15.58
C PHE A 272 -55.35 -15.82 -14.52
N ASN A 273 -54.88 -16.06 -13.29
CA ASN A 273 -55.64 -16.67 -12.19
C ASN A 273 -56.31 -18.02 -12.53
N ALA A 274 -55.67 -18.82 -13.41
CA ALA A 274 -56.14 -20.17 -13.74
C ALA A 274 -55.98 -21.14 -12.56
N LEU A 275 -56.79 -22.21 -12.52
CA LEU A 275 -56.79 -23.27 -11.49
C LEU A 275 -56.70 -24.65 -12.16
#